data_AF-A0A3M1GIT1-F1
#
_entry.id   AF-A0A3M1GIT1-F1
#
_cell.length_a   1.000
_cell.length_b   1.000
_cell.length_c   1.000
_cell.angle_alpha   90.00
_cell.angle_beta   90.00
_cell.angle_gamma   90.00
#
_symmetry.space_group_name_H-M   'P 1'
#
loop_
_entity.id
_entity.type
_entity.pdbx_description
1 polymer ?
#
loop_
_entity_poly.entity_id
_entity_poly.type
_entity_poly.pdbx_seq_one_letter_code
_entity_poly.pdbx_strand_id
1 'polypeptide(L)'
;MPKDWLEGIKDEYDVVVIGSGLAGLTGANILAKCGHSVLLLEHHYQFGGLATWFRRPGGHIFDISLHGFPIGMVKSCRKYWSQDIADSIVQLKDVRFVNPQFNIWTTFDRQDFTRILSEEFKVPRDRVEAFYTHLRGMNFYDDDKRTTRELFEEFFPGRDDVMRLLMEPIAYANGSTQDDPAITYGIVFSNFMSKGVYTFRGGTDLLIKKMHAVATGNGVDMRKCARVEKLLTEESEGRRRVCGVVVNGREVRCRAVLSNSNIQGTVLKLAGAENFAPEFVEQVRKIRINTSSCQVYFGIRKGETIPHIGDLIFTSKSEKFSSAELIDLHTKSRTFSVYYPSTRPGSDRFTVVCSLNARYEDWVNMDDETYAREKQRLIDESLEA
;
A
#
# COMPACT_ATOMS: atom_id res chain seq x y z
N MET A 1 -34.83 -12.40 -9.35
CA MET A 1 -34.12 -12.98 -8.18
C MET A 1 -32.80 -12.24 -8.00
N PRO A 2 -32.35 -11.97 -6.77
CA PRO A 2 -31.01 -11.44 -6.54
C PRO A 2 -29.98 -12.39 -7.15
N LYS A 3 -28.88 -11.86 -7.69
CA LYS A 3 -27.79 -12.69 -8.21
C LYS A 3 -27.14 -13.46 -7.06
N ASP A 4 -27.08 -14.79 -7.16
CA ASP A 4 -26.32 -15.61 -6.21
C ASP A 4 -24.83 -15.51 -6.53
N TRP A 5 -24.09 -14.82 -5.66
CA TRP A 5 -22.65 -14.65 -5.80
C TRP A 5 -21.84 -15.85 -5.32
N LEU A 6 -22.50 -16.87 -4.75
CA LEU A 6 -21.91 -18.12 -4.27
C LEU A 6 -22.30 -19.31 -5.14
N GLU A 7 -22.91 -19.07 -6.30
CA GLU A 7 -23.30 -20.13 -7.22
C GLU A 7 -22.09 -21.02 -7.60
N GLY A 8 -22.32 -22.33 -7.59
CA GLY A 8 -21.34 -23.34 -7.99
C GLY A 8 -20.16 -23.55 -7.03
N ILE A 9 -20.15 -22.96 -5.84
CA ILE A 9 -19.15 -23.33 -4.82
C ILE A 9 -19.48 -24.70 -4.22
N LYS A 10 -18.44 -25.41 -3.76
CA LYS A 10 -18.55 -26.66 -3.02
C LYS A 10 -18.98 -26.39 -1.57
N ASP A 11 -19.50 -27.41 -0.90
CA ASP A 11 -19.85 -27.31 0.51
C ASP A 11 -18.62 -27.41 1.44
N GLU A 12 -17.50 -27.96 0.95
CA GLU A 12 -16.23 -28.07 1.68
C GLU A 12 -15.02 -27.75 0.79
N TYR A 13 -14.04 -27.07 1.38
CA TYR A 13 -12.72 -26.74 0.81
C TYR A 13 -11.60 -27.09 1.79
N ASP A 14 -10.39 -27.36 1.30
CA ASP A 14 -9.23 -27.49 2.19
C ASP A 14 -8.92 -26.15 2.86
N VAL A 15 -8.92 -25.06 2.08
CA VAL A 15 -8.61 -23.72 2.57
C VAL A 15 -9.62 -22.68 2.06
N VAL A 16 -10.12 -21.85 2.97
CA VAL A 16 -10.84 -20.62 2.62
C VAL A 16 -9.90 -19.42 2.81
N VAL A 17 -9.79 -18.59 1.79
CA VAL A 17 -9.01 -17.34 1.81
C VAL A 17 -9.96 -16.15 1.90
N ILE A 18 -9.76 -15.30 2.91
CA ILE A 18 -10.61 -14.14 3.17
C ILE A 18 -9.93 -12.88 2.66
N GLY A 19 -10.49 -12.27 1.62
CA GLY A 19 -10.01 -11.03 1.02
C GLY A 19 -9.06 -11.25 -0.15
N SER A 20 -9.30 -10.52 -1.24
CA SER A 20 -8.55 -10.62 -2.50
C SER A 20 -7.49 -9.53 -2.70
N GLY A 21 -7.00 -8.94 -1.61
CA GLY A 21 -5.77 -8.16 -1.67
C GLY A 21 -4.59 -8.99 -2.22
N LEU A 22 -3.50 -8.33 -2.62
CA LEU A 22 -2.36 -8.99 -3.26
C LEU A 22 -1.82 -10.20 -2.48
N ALA A 23 -1.79 -10.13 -1.15
CA ALA A 23 -1.38 -11.25 -0.30
C ALA A 23 -2.38 -12.42 -0.30
N GLY A 24 -3.69 -12.16 -0.24
CA GLY A 24 -4.72 -13.18 -0.35
C GLY A 24 -4.73 -13.86 -1.72
N LEU A 25 -4.63 -13.08 -2.80
CA LEU A 25 -4.48 -13.61 -4.17
C LEU A 25 -3.25 -14.50 -4.30
N THR A 26 -2.10 -14.05 -3.77
CA THR A 26 -0.84 -14.80 -3.83
C THR A 26 -0.93 -16.08 -3.00
N GLY A 27 -1.47 -16.01 -1.79
CA GLY A 27 -1.66 -17.16 -0.91
C GLY A 27 -2.59 -18.21 -1.53
N ALA A 28 -3.76 -17.79 -2.05
CA ALA A 28 -4.70 -18.69 -2.71
C ALA A 28 -4.06 -19.40 -3.92
N ASN A 29 -3.34 -18.64 -4.75
CA ASN A 29 -2.65 -19.18 -5.92
C ASN A 29 -1.57 -20.22 -5.54
N ILE A 30 -0.77 -19.95 -4.50
CA ILE A 30 0.26 -20.89 -4.04
C ILE A 30 -0.38 -22.15 -3.44
N LEU A 31 -1.40 -21.99 -2.60
CA LEU A 31 -2.11 -23.14 -1.99
C LEU A 31 -2.73 -24.04 -3.06
N ALA A 32 -3.34 -23.46 -4.09
CA ALA A 32 -3.90 -24.23 -5.21
C ALA A 32 -2.80 -24.94 -6.02
N LYS A 33 -1.65 -24.29 -6.27
CA LYS A 33 -0.48 -24.95 -6.89
C LYS A 33 0.09 -26.10 -6.07
N CYS A 34 -0.09 -26.08 -4.74
CA CYS A 34 0.25 -27.18 -3.85
C CYS A 34 -0.80 -28.30 -3.82
N GLY A 35 -1.87 -28.20 -4.62
CA GLY A 35 -2.90 -29.24 -4.77
C GLY A 35 -4.07 -29.12 -3.79
N HIS A 36 -4.18 -28.01 -3.04
CA HIS A 36 -5.33 -27.78 -2.16
C HIS A 36 -6.55 -27.27 -2.93
N SER A 37 -7.74 -27.68 -2.51
CA SER A 37 -8.98 -27.03 -2.93
C SER A 37 -9.14 -25.70 -2.19
N VAL A 38 -9.18 -24.59 -2.94
CA VAL A 38 -9.14 -23.23 -2.37
C VAL A 38 -10.35 -22.42 -2.80
N LEU A 39 -11.05 -21.83 -1.83
CA LEU A 39 -12.09 -20.83 -2.05
C LEU A 39 -11.60 -19.46 -1.58
N LEU A 40 -11.46 -18.51 -2.49
CA LEU A 40 -11.16 -17.11 -2.18
C LEU A 40 -12.44 -16.27 -2.19
N LEU A 41 -12.70 -15.57 -1.08
CA LEU A 41 -13.91 -14.79 -0.85
C LEU A 41 -13.57 -13.31 -0.71
N GLU A 42 -14.09 -12.49 -1.62
CA GLU A 42 -13.94 -11.03 -1.61
C GLU A 42 -15.28 -10.36 -1.30
N HIS A 43 -15.31 -9.51 -0.28
CA HIS A 43 -16.50 -8.75 0.10
C HIS A 43 -16.89 -7.73 -0.98
N HIS A 44 -15.93 -7.08 -1.62
CA HIS A 44 -16.15 -6.06 -2.63
C HIS A 44 -16.60 -6.66 -3.98
N TYR A 45 -17.13 -5.82 -4.89
CA TYR A 45 -17.56 -6.23 -6.24
C TYR A 45 -16.40 -6.32 -7.26
N GLN A 46 -15.18 -6.04 -6.82
CA GLN A 46 -13.93 -6.15 -7.57
C GLN A 46 -12.87 -6.81 -6.69
N PHE A 47 -11.95 -7.53 -7.33
CA PHE A 47 -10.77 -8.06 -6.67
C PHE A 47 -9.65 -7.01 -6.58
N GLY A 48 -8.69 -7.23 -5.67
CA GLY A 48 -7.43 -6.48 -5.63
C GLY A 48 -7.15 -5.76 -4.31
N GLY A 49 -8.14 -5.63 -3.42
CA GLY A 49 -7.96 -4.92 -2.15
C GLY A 49 -7.50 -3.48 -2.39
N LEU A 50 -6.38 -3.07 -1.78
CA LEU A 50 -5.78 -1.74 -1.99
C LEU A 50 -5.26 -1.54 -3.42
N ALA A 51 -4.91 -2.61 -4.15
CA ALA A 51 -4.58 -2.56 -5.58
C ALA A 51 -5.84 -2.50 -6.48
N THR A 52 -6.98 -2.04 -5.95
CA THR A 52 -8.21 -1.79 -6.72
C THR A 52 -8.06 -0.57 -7.62
N TRP A 53 -9.00 -0.44 -8.54
CA TRP A 53 -9.15 0.64 -9.50
C TRP A 53 -10.63 0.92 -9.72
N PHE A 54 -10.95 2.10 -10.24
CA PHE A 54 -12.31 2.44 -10.69
C PHE A 54 -12.30 3.20 -12.01
N ARG A 55 -13.45 3.21 -12.68
CA ARG A 55 -13.67 3.95 -13.93
C ARG A 55 -14.65 5.09 -13.70
N ARG A 56 -14.37 6.26 -14.28
CA ARG A 56 -15.29 7.40 -14.29
C ARG A 56 -15.95 7.60 -15.66
N PRO A 57 -17.14 8.25 -15.71
CA PRO A 57 -17.72 8.72 -16.96
C PRO A 57 -16.68 9.46 -17.79
N GLY A 58 -16.71 9.26 -19.11
CA GLY A 58 -15.68 9.76 -20.01
C GLY A 58 -14.54 8.78 -20.26
N GLY A 59 -14.37 7.71 -19.47
CA GLY A 59 -13.49 6.58 -19.79
C GLY A 59 -12.14 6.54 -19.09
N HIS A 60 -11.88 7.45 -18.13
CA HIS A 60 -10.68 7.41 -17.30
C HIS A 60 -10.73 6.26 -16.30
N ILE A 61 -9.60 5.60 -16.11
CA ILE A 61 -9.38 4.55 -15.12
C ILE A 61 -8.34 5.09 -14.14
N PHE A 62 -8.62 4.93 -12.85
CA PHE A 62 -7.76 5.40 -11.77
C PHE A 62 -7.41 4.22 -10.86
N ASP A 63 -6.12 4.09 -10.57
CA ASP A 63 -5.61 3.17 -9.56
C ASP A 63 -5.75 3.83 -8.18
N ILE A 64 -6.13 3.07 -7.14
CA ILE A 64 -6.43 3.63 -5.82
C ILE A 64 -5.18 3.85 -4.96
N SER A 65 -4.22 2.92 -4.93
CA SER A 65 -3.08 3.08 -3.99
C SER A 65 -1.73 2.56 -4.46
N LEU A 66 -1.68 1.66 -5.44
CA LEU A 66 -0.43 1.01 -5.86
C LEU A 66 0.29 1.87 -6.91
N HIS A 67 0.79 3.03 -6.50
CA HIS A 67 1.45 4.00 -7.39
C HIS A 67 2.94 3.69 -7.63
N GLY A 68 3.61 3.13 -6.61
CA GLY A 68 5.03 2.79 -6.67
C GLY A 68 5.41 1.71 -5.66
N PHE A 69 6.38 0.86 -6.01
CA PHE A 69 6.87 -0.24 -5.17
C PHE A 69 8.34 -0.57 -5.49
N PRO A 70 9.06 -1.28 -4.60
CA PRO A 70 10.48 -1.57 -4.80
C PRO A 70 10.72 -2.63 -5.88
N ILE A 71 11.93 -2.66 -6.44
CA ILE A 71 12.35 -3.61 -7.48
C ILE A 71 12.12 -5.09 -7.12
N GLY A 72 12.11 -5.42 -5.82
CA GLY A 72 11.88 -6.78 -5.33
C GLY A 72 10.60 -7.42 -5.88
N MET A 73 9.61 -6.60 -6.24
CA MET A 73 8.36 -7.05 -6.86
C MET A 73 8.57 -7.77 -8.19
N VAL A 74 9.59 -7.42 -8.99
CA VAL A 74 9.90 -8.13 -10.24
C VAL A 74 10.19 -9.61 -9.96
N LYS A 75 11.05 -9.88 -8.97
CA LYS A 75 11.42 -11.24 -8.57
C LYS A 75 10.23 -11.99 -7.98
N SER A 76 9.47 -11.34 -7.10
CA SER A 76 8.29 -11.93 -6.46
C SER A 76 7.20 -12.29 -7.48
N CYS A 77 6.86 -11.38 -8.38
CA CYS A 77 5.89 -11.64 -9.44
C CYS A 77 6.35 -12.74 -10.38
N ARG A 78 7.64 -12.77 -10.76
CA ARG A 78 8.19 -13.87 -11.58
C ARG A 78 8.05 -15.22 -10.89
N LYS A 79 8.38 -15.29 -9.59
CA LYS A 79 8.39 -16.53 -8.82
C LYS A 79 6.98 -17.06 -8.55
N TYR A 80 6.07 -16.20 -8.11
CA TYR A 80 4.77 -16.63 -7.58
C TYR A 80 3.65 -16.57 -8.63
N TRP A 81 3.80 -15.73 -9.67
CA TRP A 81 2.78 -15.48 -10.67
C TRP A 81 3.19 -15.95 -12.06
N SER A 82 3.76 -15.07 -12.88
CA SER A 82 4.20 -15.38 -14.25
C SER A 82 5.30 -14.41 -14.69
N GLN A 83 6.04 -14.81 -15.73
CA GLN A 83 7.01 -13.94 -16.40
C GLN A 83 6.32 -12.71 -17.02
N ASP A 84 5.16 -12.89 -17.65
CA ASP A 84 4.37 -11.81 -18.28
C ASP A 84 3.94 -10.72 -17.28
N ILE A 85 3.55 -11.09 -16.05
CA ILE A 85 3.28 -10.09 -14.99
C ILE A 85 4.58 -9.39 -14.59
N ALA A 86 5.69 -10.12 -14.46
CA ALA A 86 6.97 -9.54 -14.07
C ALA A 86 7.53 -8.56 -15.12
N ASP A 87 7.35 -8.85 -16.41
CA ASP A 87 7.82 -8.01 -17.53
C ASP A 87 7.03 -6.71 -17.66
N SER A 88 5.84 -6.65 -17.08
CA SER A 88 5.03 -5.42 -17.03
C SER A 88 5.47 -4.48 -15.91
N ILE A 89 6.40 -4.88 -15.05
CA ILE A 89 6.93 -4.03 -13.98
C ILE A 89 8.08 -3.19 -14.53
N VAL A 90 7.93 -1.86 -14.48
CA VAL A 90 8.87 -0.91 -15.05
C VAL A 90 9.28 0.15 -14.03
N GLN A 91 10.50 0.65 -14.13
CA GLN A 91 11.02 1.70 -13.25
C GLN A 91 10.40 3.06 -13.63
N LEU A 92 9.96 3.81 -12.63
CA LEU A 92 9.67 5.24 -12.74
C LEU A 92 11.00 6.00 -12.75
N LYS A 93 11.15 6.95 -13.67
CA LYS A 93 12.44 7.60 -13.92
C LYS A 93 12.58 8.93 -13.20
N ASP A 94 11.46 9.60 -12.96
CA ASP A 94 11.47 11.01 -12.60
C ASP A 94 10.65 11.26 -11.33
N VAL A 95 11.26 11.06 -10.16
CA VAL A 95 10.67 11.45 -8.87
C VAL A 95 11.09 12.88 -8.54
N ARG A 96 10.16 13.69 -8.04
CA ARG A 96 10.41 15.10 -7.76
C ARG A 96 10.03 15.47 -6.34
N PHE A 97 10.84 16.32 -5.72
CA PHE A 97 10.55 16.96 -4.43
C PHE A 97 10.46 18.46 -4.64
N VAL A 98 9.40 19.10 -4.13
CA VAL A 98 9.17 20.54 -4.28
C VAL A 98 8.71 21.13 -2.95
N ASN A 99 9.57 21.87 -2.28
CA ASN A 99 9.27 22.51 -1.01
C ASN A 99 10.16 23.73 -0.74
N PRO A 100 9.93 24.51 0.33
CA PRO A 100 10.76 25.68 0.66
C PRO A 100 12.25 25.39 0.86
N GLN A 101 12.62 24.17 1.26
CA GLN A 101 14.02 23.80 1.48
C GLN A 101 14.73 23.43 0.17
N PHE A 102 14.01 22.82 -0.80
CA PHE A 102 14.60 22.38 -2.07
C PHE A 102 13.58 22.04 -3.17
N ASN A 103 14.07 22.03 -4.42
CA ASN A 103 13.35 21.56 -5.60
C ASN A 103 14.26 20.63 -6.41
N ILE A 104 14.07 19.32 -6.29
CA ILE A 104 15.02 18.29 -6.74
C ILE A 104 14.32 17.26 -7.61
N TRP A 105 15.03 16.78 -8.62
CA TRP A 105 14.69 15.59 -9.39
C TRP A 105 15.58 14.44 -8.99
N THR A 106 15.01 13.24 -8.91
CA THR A 106 15.78 12.04 -8.63
C THR A 106 15.24 10.78 -9.31
N THR A 107 16.13 9.86 -9.65
CA THR A 107 15.80 8.48 -10.05
C THR A 107 15.41 7.59 -8.87
N PHE A 108 15.45 8.15 -7.66
CA PHE A 108 15.14 7.50 -6.40
C PHE A 108 16.05 6.30 -6.07
N ASP A 109 17.25 6.25 -6.65
CA ASP A 109 18.23 5.21 -6.37
C ASP A 109 19.41 5.75 -5.55
N ARG A 110 20.16 4.82 -4.95
CA ARG A 110 21.27 5.15 -4.07
C ARG A 110 22.33 6.03 -4.75
N GLN A 111 22.63 5.82 -6.03
CA GLN A 111 23.70 6.60 -6.68
C GLN A 111 23.29 8.06 -6.76
N ASP A 112 22.05 8.30 -7.15
CA ASP A 112 21.52 9.65 -7.30
C ASP A 112 21.29 10.33 -5.95
N PHE A 113 20.82 9.61 -4.93
CA PHE A 113 20.76 10.16 -3.57
C PHE A 113 22.14 10.44 -2.97
N THR A 114 23.17 9.61 -3.21
CA THR A 114 24.55 9.95 -2.83
C THR A 114 24.99 11.25 -3.52
N ARG A 115 24.71 11.39 -4.82
CA ARG A 115 25.02 12.60 -5.59
C ARG A 115 24.33 13.82 -5.00
N ILE A 116 23.01 13.77 -4.79
CA ILE A 116 22.22 14.87 -4.22
C ILE A 116 22.75 15.24 -2.83
N LEU A 117 22.92 14.26 -1.93
CA LEU A 117 23.37 14.51 -0.56
C LEU A 117 24.77 15.15 -0.54
N SER A 118 25.69 14.70 -1.39
CA SER A 118 27.05 15.22 -1.42
C SER A 118 27.20 16.52 -2.19
N GLU A 119 26.63 16.63 -3.39
CA GLU A 119 26.85 17.74 -4.30
C GLU A 119 25.91 18.92 -4.02
N GLU A 120 24.65 18.66 -3.67
CA GLU A 120 23.64 19.71 -3.45
C GLU A 120 23.54 20.05 -1.96
N PHE A 121 23.46 19.05 -1.09
CA PHE A 121 23.30 19.22 0.36
C PHE A 121 24.64 19.34 1.10
N LYS A 122 25.77 19.23 0.38
CA LYS A 122 27.13 19.36 0.91
C LYS A 122 27.44 18.43 2.09
N VAL A 123 26.79 17.27 2.16
CA VAL A 123 27.08 16.24 3.15
C VAL A 123 28.34 15.49 2.72
N PRO A 124 29.37 15.36 3.58
CA PRO A 124 30.57 14.59 3.27
C PRO A 124 30.22 13.18 2.79
N ARG A 125 30.80 12.75 1.67
CA ARG A 125 30.44 11.49 1.01
C ARG A 125 30.69 10.28 1.90
N ASP A 126 31.77 10.30 2.68
CA ASP A 126 32.08 9.30 3.70
C ASP A 126 30.97 9.18 4.76
N ARG A 127 30.36 10.30 5.17
CA ARG A 127 29.21 10.30 6.08
C ARG A 127 27.98 9.65 5.44
N VAL A 128 27.69 9.96 4.18
CA VAL A 128 26.57 9.34 3.42
C VAL A 128 26.76 7.83 3.30
N GLU A 129 27.98 7.39 2.95
CA GLU A 129 28.29 5.96 2.82
C GLU A 129 28.29 5.23 4.17
N ALA A 130 28.72 5.89 5.25
CA ALA A 130 28.62 5.38 6.61
C ALA A 130 27.16 5.16 7.01
N PHE A 131 26.27 6.12 6.71
CA PHE A 131 24.82 5.98 6.96
C PHE A 131 24.23 4.78 6.21
N TYR A 132 24.51 4.63 4.92
CA TYR A 132 24.02 3.48 4.15
C TYR A 132 24.61 2.15 4.60
N THR A 133 25.83 2.14 5.10
CA THR A 133 26.45 0.94 5.67
C THR A 133 25.80 0.57 6.98
N HIS A 134 25.53 1.56 7.84
CA HIS A 134 24.81 1.38 9.08
C HIS A 134 23.40 0.81 8.82
N LEU A 135 22.60 1.44 7.96
CA LEU A 135 21.24 0.97 7.64
C LEU A 135 21.20 -0.48 7.12
N ARG A 136 22.20 -0.88 6.34
CA ARG A 136 22.31 -2.26 5.83
C ARG A 136 22.75 -3.27 6.90
N GLY A 137 23.45 -2.79 7.92
CA GLY A 137 23.91 -3.60 9.05
C GLY A 137 22.85 -3.78 10.13
N MET A 138 21.83 -2.92 10.17
CA MET A 138 20.78 -2.99 11.19
C MET A 138 20.05 -4.33 11.13
N ASN A 139 19.96 -5.01 12.27
CA ASN A 139 19.23 -6.25 12.43
C ASN A 139 18.22 -6.14 13.58
N PHE A 140 17.09 -6.82 13.43
CA PHE A 140 16.04 -6.87 14.46
C PHE A 140 16.58 -7.41 15.80
N TYR A 141 17.58 -8.29 15.76
CA TYR A 141 18.18 -8.89 16.95
C TYR A 141 19.20 -7.99 17.67
N ASP A 142 19.58 -6.85 17.08
CA ASP A 142 20.56 -5.93 17.69
C ASP A 142 19.96 -5.10 18.83
N ASP A 143 18.64 -5.19 19.03
CA ASP A 143 17.86 -4.50 20.06
C ASP A 143 18.09 -2.97 20.11
N ASP A 144 18.36 -2.36 18.94
CA ASP A 144 18.55 -0.93 18.81
C ASP A 144 17.29 -0.16 19.25
N LYS A 145 17.42 0.56 20.37
CA LYS A 145 16.33 1.33 20.99
C LYS A 145 16.16 2.73 20.44
N ARG A 146 17.06 3.18 19.55
CA ARG A 146 16.99 4.52 18.98
C ARG A 146 15.71 4.69 18.17
N THR A 147 15.15 5.88 18.28
CA THR A 147 14.15 6.39 17.36
C THR A 147 14.80 6.77 16.03
N THR A 148 13.97 6.88 14.99
CA THR A 148 14.43 7.38 13.69
C THR A 148 15.04 8.77 13.81
N ARG A 149 14.49 9.65 14.67
CA ARG A 149 15.03 10.97 14.98
C ARG A 149 16.46 10.93 15.48
N GLU A 150 16.73 10.08 16.48
CA GLU A 150 18.06 9.94 17.08
C GLU A 150 19.07 9.40 16.06
N LEU A 151 18.65 8.47 15.21
CA LEU A 151 19.49 7.99 14.11
C LEU A 151 19.87 9.11 13.14
N PHE A 152 18.91 9.97 12.74
CA PHE A 152 19.20 11.10 11.87
C PHE A 152 20.12 12.13 12.53
N GLU A 153 19.92 12.44 13.82
CA GLU A 153 20.77 13.38 14.55
C GLU A 153 22.20 12.88 14.68
N GLU A 154 22.41 11.57 14.82
CA GLU A 154 23.75 10.97 14.85
C GLU A 154 24.51 11.12 13.52
N PHE A 155 23.85 10.86 12.39
CA PHE A 155 24.49 10.89 11.07
C PHE A 155 24.50 12.26 10.41
N PHE A 156 23.48 13.07 10.67
CA PHE A 156 23.23 14.36 10.02
C PHE A 156 22.76 15.40 11.05
N PRO A 157 23.59 15.76 12.05
CA PRO A 157 23.20 16.64 13.14
C PRO A 157 22.73 18.01 12.63
N GLY A 158 21.55 18.43 13.06
CA GLY A 158 20.94 19.70 12.66
C GLY A 158 20.54 19.80 11.18
N ARG A 159 20.52 18.70 10.42
CA ARG A 159 20.17 18.67 8.98
C ARG A 159 18.72 18.26 8.76
N ASP A 160 17.81 19.17 9.07
CA ASP A 160 16.37 18.95 8.85
C ASP A 160 16.00 18.80 7.37
N ASP A 161 16.78 19.38 6.47
CA ASP A 161 16.69 19.21 5.02
C ASP A 161 17.02 17.77 4.56
N VAL A 162 18.10 17.19 5.06
CA VAL A 162 18.48 15.79 4.79
C VAL A 162 17.43 14.85 5.37
N MET A 163 17.00 15.09 6.61
CA MET A 163 15.94 14.31 7.23
C MET A 163 14.66 14.36 6.41
N ARG A 164 14.23 15.53 5.93
CA ARG A 164 13.05 15.67 5.07
C ARG A 164 13.16 14.84 3.80
N LEU A 165 14.25 15.00 3.06
CA LEU A 165 14.47 14.30 1.79
C LEU A 165 14.35 12.77 1.96
N LEU A 166 14.82 12.24 3.08
CA LEU A 166 14.88 10.80 3.32
C LEU A 166 13.63 10.25 4.07
N MET A 167 12.89 11.09 4.80
CA MET A 167 11.69 10.71 5.55
C MET A 167 10.38 10.93 4.80
N GLU A 168 10.25 12.01 4.02
CA GLU A 168 8.99 12.42 3.41
C GLU A 168 8.34 11.33 2.54
N PRO A 169 9.07 10.59 1.67
CA PRO A 169 8.50 9.49 0.90
C PRO A 169 8.04 8.32 1.76
N ILE A 170 8.77 8.03 2.84
CA ILE A 170 8.49 6.90 3.72
C ILE A 170 7.24 7.21 4.54
N ALA A 171 7.21 8.39 5.17
CA ALA A 171 6.07 8.88 5.92
C ALA A 171 4.79 8.92 5.07
N TYR A 172 4.88 9.36 3.81
CA TYR A 172 3.77 9.29 2.86
C TYR A 172 3.29 7.85 2.64
N ALA A 173 4.22 6.93 2.34
CA ALA A 173 3.89 5.59 1.87
C ALA A 173 3.31 4.67 2.96
N ASN A 174 3.81 4.77 4.19
CA ASN A 174 3.46 3.83 5.26
C ASN A 174 3.07 4.49 6.59
N GLY A 175 3.07 5.83 6.68
CA GLY A 175 2.73 6.57 7.90
C GLY A 175 3.84 6.55 8.97
N SER A 176 5.09 6.25 8.61
CA SER A 176 6.20 6.28 9.56
C SER A 176 6.47 7.68 10.10
N THR A 177 6.88 7.74 11.37
CA THR A 177 7.26 8.98 12.04
C THR A 177 8.71 8.96 12.49
N GLN A 178 9.21 10.14 12.86
CA GLN A 178 10.54 10.30 13.45
C GLN A 178 10.67 9.59 14.81
N ASP A 179 9.56 9.32 15.48
CA ASP A 179 9.55 8.73 16.82
C ASP A 179 9.36 7.20 16.77
N ASP A 180 9.14 6.63 15.58
CA ASP A 180 9.14 5.18 15.38
C ASP A 180 10.57 4.61 15.55
N PRO A 181 10.72 3.33 15.95
CA PRO A 181 12.02 2.69 16.12
C PRO A 181 12.85 2.70 14.83
N ALA A 182 14.13 3.07 14.93
CA ALA A 182 15.05 3.25 13.80
C ALA A 182 15.16 2.01 12.90
N ILE A 183 15.07 0.81 13.48
CA ILE A 183 15.10 -0.45 12.73
C ILE A 183 13.98 -0.55 11.68
N THR A 184 12.80 -0.01 11.99
CA THR A 184 11.67 -0.04 11.05
C THR A 184 11.97 0.82 9.82
N TYR A 185 12.57 1.99 10.04
CA TYR A 185 13.05 2.86 8.96
C TYR A 185 14.13 2.15 8.13
N GLY A 186 15.15 1.56 8.76
CA GLY A 186 16.24 0.88 8.05
C GLY A 186 15.76 -0.24 7.13
N ILE A 187 14.79 -1.05 7.58
CA ILE A 187 14.19 -2.13 6.77
C ILE A 187 13.44 -1.58 5.55
N VAL A 188 12.64 -0.53 5.72
CA VAL A 188 11.85 0.04 4.62
C VAL A 188 12.74 0.80 3.65
N PHE A 189 13.56 1.71 4.17
CA PHE A 189 14.40 2.61 3.39
C PHE A 189 15.42 1.85 2.53
N SER A 190 16.07 0.82 3.08
CA SER A 190 17.06 0.01 2.34
C SER A 190 16.47 -0.69 1.11
N ASN A 191 15.18 -1.06 1.15
CA ASN A 191 14.50 -1.69 0.02
C ASN A 191 14.15 -0.70 -1.09
N PHE A 192 13.61 0.47 -0.74
CA PHE A 192 13.13 1.47 -1.70
C PHE A 192 14.28 2.18 -2.42
N MET A 193 15.37 2.49 -1.71
CA MET A 193 16.48 3.29 -2.23
C MET A 193 17.50 2.49 -3.04
N SER A 194 17.39 1.16 -3.03
CA SER A 194 18.40 0.31 -3.64
C SER A 194 18.49 0.51 -5.15
N LYS A 195 17.35 0.61 -5.85
CA LYS A 195 17.26 0.60 -7.32
C LYS A 195 16.10 1.43 -7.89
N GLY A 196 15.58 2.41 -7.14
CA GLY A 196 14.48 3.26 -7.57
C GLY A 196 13.08 2.68 -7.33
N VAL A 197 12.09 3.44 -7.77
CA VAL A 197 10.65 3.11 -7.66
C VAL A 197 10.16 2.46 -8.94
N TYR A 198 9.32 1.44 -8.81
CA TYR A 198 8.73 0.71 -9.93
C TYR A 198 7.21 0.79 -9.89
N THR A 199 6.58 0.70 -11.06
CA THR A 199 5.13 0.65 -11.22
C THR A 199 4.74 -0.52 -12.12
N PHE A 200 3.43 -0.80 -12.21
CA PHE A 200 2.88 -1.80 -13.12
C PHE A 200 2.38 -1.13 -14.39
N ARG A 201 3.09 -1.33 -15.51
CA ARG A 201 2.70 -0.83 -16.82
C ARG A 201 1.39 -1.47 -17.26
N GLY A 202 0.38 -0.63 -17.47
CA GLY A 202 -1.01 -1.04 -17.75
C GLY A 202 -1.99 -0.77 -16.60
N GLY A 203 -1.51 -0.36 -15.43
CA GLY A 203 -2.34 -0.04 -14.26
C GLY A 203 -2.76 -1.28 -13.46
N THR A 204 -3.35 -1.06 -12.28
CA THR A 204 -3.68 -2.15 -11.36
C THR A 204 -4.82 -3.03 -11.87
N ASP A 205 -5.69 -2.51 -12.73
CA ASP A 205 -6.74 -3.31 -13.37
C ASP A 205 -6.18 -4.44 -14.22
N LEU A 206 -5.14 -4.17 -15.00
CA LEU A 206 -4.47 -5.17 -15.80
C LEU A 206 -3.73 -6.17 -14.91
N LEU A 207 -3.06 -5.70 -13.86
CA LEU A 207 -2.40 -6.55 -12.87
C LEU A 207 -3.37 -7.54 -12.25
N ILE A 208 -4.48 -7.05 -11.70
CA ILE A 208 -5.50 -7.88 -11.04
C ILE A 208 -6.17 -8.81 -12.04
N LYS A 209 -6.42 -8.36 -13.28
CA LYS A 209 -6.94 -9.22 -14.34
C LYS A 209 -6.00 -10.39 -14.63
N LYS A 210 -4.69 -10.13 -14.76
CA LYS A 210 -3.68 -11.18 -14.99
C LYS A 210 -3.56 -12.12 -13.79
N MET A 211 -3.54 -11.60 -12.56
CA MET A 211 -3.51 -12.42 -11.34
C MET A 211 -4.75 -13.31 -11.21
N HIS A 212 -5.95 -12.75 -11.45
CA HIS A 212 -7.18 -13.53 -11.46
C HIS A 212 -7.13 -14.67 -12.47
N ALA A 213 -6.69 -14.39 -13.71
CA ALA A 213 -6.57 -15.43 -14.74
C ALA A 213 -5.61 -16.57 -14.33
N VAL A 214 -4.45 -16.24 -13.74
CA VAL A 214 -3.50 -17.24 -13.23
C VAL A 214 -4.10 -18.04 -12.08
N ALA A 215 -4.73 -17.39 -11.10
CA ALA A 215 -5.31 -18.06 -9.94
C ALA A 215 -6.46 -19.00 -10.33
N THR A 216 -7.41 -18.55 -11.16
CA THR A 216 -8.49 -19.40 -11.68
C THR A 216 -7.94 -20.54 -12.55
N GLY A 217 -6.91 -20.28 -13.36
CA GLY A 217 -6.24 -21.30 -14.16
C GLY A 217 -5.57 -22.41 -13.32
N ASN A 218 -5.17 -22.09 -12.09
CA ASN A 218 -4.64 -23.06 -11.12
C ASN A 218 -5.73 -23.72 -10.27
N GLY A 219 -7.02 -23.44 -10.53
CA GLY A 219 -8.15 -24.08 -9.84
C GLY A 219 -8.62 -23.38 -8.57
N VAL A 220 -8.25 -22.11 -8.33
CA VAL A 220 -8.83 -21.33 -7.23
C VAL A 220 -10.27 -20.96 -7.57
N ASP A 221 -11.22 -21.36 -6.71
CA ASP A 221 -12.60 -20.87 -6.77
C ASP A 221 -12.64 -19.47 -6.18
N MET A 222 -12.91 -18.46 -7.01
CA MET A 222 -12.93 -17.06 -6.58
C MET A 222 -14.34 -16.52 -6.61
N ARG A 223 -14.80 -15.90 -5.52
CA ARG A 223 -16.10 -15.21 -5.43
C ARG A 223 -15.94 -13.80 -4.92
N LYS A 224 -16.70 -12.89 -5.52
CA LYS A 224 -16.80 -11.47 -5.16
C LYS A 224 -18.19 -11.18 -4.61
N CYS A 225 -18.39 -10.03 -3.98
CA CYS A 225 -19.63 -9.75 -3.22
C CYS A 225 -19.93 -10.83 -2.18
N ALA A 226 -18.88 -11.43 -1.61
CA ALA A 226 -18.91 -12.57 -0.71
C ALA A 226 -18.30 -12.14 0.64
N ARG A 227 -19.15 -11.64 1.54
CA ARG A 227 -18.74 -11.18 2.87
C ARG A 227 -18.64 -12.36 3.81
N VAL A 228 -17.44 -12.66 4.29
CA VAL A 228 -17.29 -13.56 5.43
C VAL A 228 -17.70 -12.81 6.69
N GLU A 229 -18.68 -13.37 7.39
CA GLU A 229 -19.31 -12.77 8.58
C GLU A 229 -18.65 -13.25 9.86
N LYS A 230 -18.32 -14.55 9.93
CA LYS A 230 -17.61 -15.16 11.07
C LYS A 230 -16.91 -16.45 10.64
N LEU A 231 -15.91 -16.85 11.41
CA LEU A 231 -15.33 -18.19 11.35
C LEU A 231 -16.16 -19.13 12.23
N LEU A 232 -16.27 -20.38 11.80
CA LEU A 232 -16.83 -21.46 12.59
C LEU A 232 -15.68 -22.22 13.24
N THR A 233 -15.80 -22.45 14.53
CA THR A 233 -14.81 -23.21 15.31
C THR A 233 -15.48 -24.35 16.04
N GLU A 234 -14.77 -25.46 16.17
CA GLU A 234 -15.16 -26.60 16.98
C GLU A 234 -14.07 -26.91 18.00
N GLU A 235 -14.48 -27.41 19.17
CA GLU A 235 -13.57 -27.86 20.21
C GLU A 235 -13.42 -29.38 20.15
N SER A 236 -12.18 -29.85 20.06
CA SER A 236 -11.84 -31.28 20.06
C SER A 236 -10.58 -31.47 20.87
N GLU A 237 -10.58 -32.41 21.81
CA GLU A 237 -9.42 -32.73 22.67
C GLU A 237 -8.87 -31.50 23.41
N GLY A 238 -9.75 -30.60 23.86
CA GLY A 238 -9.37 -29.36 24.55
C GLY A 238 -8.68 -28.32 23.66
N ARG A 239 -8.71 -28.50 22.32
CA ARG A 239 -8.19 -27.55 21.34
C ARG A 239 -9.32 -27.04 20.45
N ARG A 240 -9.41 -25.73 20.31
CA ARG A 240 -10.31 -25.12 19.33
C ARG A 240 -9.65 -25.06 17.97
N ARG A 241 -10.37 -25.49 16.94
CA ARG A 241 -9.93 -25.46 15.54
C ARG A 241 -11.01 -24.84 14.66
N VAL A 242 -10.58 -24.19 13.59
CA VAL A 242 -11.51 -23.74 12.55
C VAL A 242 -12.10 -24.95 11.82
N CYS A 243 -13.38 -24.89 11.50
CA CYS A 243 -14.08 -25.94 10.75
C CYS A 243 -14.92 -25.40 9.58
N GLY A 244 -15.01 -24.08 9.42
CA GLY A 244 -15.74 -23.45 8.34
C GLY A 244 -15.80 -21.93 8.46
N VAL A 245 -16.56 -21.32 7.56
CA VAL A 245 -16.91 -19.90 7.57
C VAL A 245 -18.40 -19.73 7.30
N VAL A 246 -18.97 -18.61 7.76
CA VAL A 246 -20.27 -18.14 7.29
C VAL A 246 -20.03 -17.00 6.30
N VAL A 247 -20.51 -17.16 5.08
CA VAL A 247 -20.39 -16.18 3.99
C VAL A 247 -21.76 -15.87 3.41
N ASN A 248 -22.16 -14.60 3.46
CA ASN A 248 -23.50 -14.15 3.06
C ASN A 248 -24.64 -15.03 3.65
N GLY A 249 -24.53 -15.41 4.93
CA GLY A 249 -25.47 -16.32 5.58
C GLY A 249 -25.38 -17.82 5.23
N ARG A 250 -24.50 -18.23 4.30
CA ARG A 250 -24.26 -19.65 3.96
C ARG A 250 -23.03 -20.18 4.68
N GLU A 251 -23.14 -21.37 5.26
CA GLU A 251 -22.00 -22.09 5.82
C GLU A 251 -21.20 -22.80 4.73
N VAL A 252 -19.87 -22.68 4.80
CA VAL A 252 -18.93 -23.42 3.96
C VAL A 252 -17.88 -24.04 4.87
N ARG A 253 -17.72 -25.37 4.80
CA ARG A 253 -16.74 -26.08 5.62
C ARG A 253 -15.33 -25.88 5.09
N CYS A 254 -14.37 -25.81 6.02
CA CYS A 254 -12.96 -25.79 5.66
C CYS A 254 -12.04 -26.31 6.77
N ARG A 255 -10.83 -26.74 6.39
CA ARG A 255 -9.82 -27.24 7.32
C ARG A 255 -8.86 -26.15 7.79
N ALA A 256 -8.67 -25.12 6.98
CA ALA A 256 -7.87 -23.96 7.32
C ALA A 256 -8.47 -22.67 6.75
N VAL A 257 -8.11 -21.56 7.38
CA VAL A 257 -8.46 -20.22 6.90
C VAL A 257 -7.19 -19.39 6.77
N LEU A 258 -7.00 -18.77 5.60
CA LEU A 258 -6.01 -17.72 5.39
C LEU A 258 -6.72 -16.38 5.36
N SER A 259 -6.63 -15.62 6.46
CA SER A 259 -7.18 -14.27 6.48
C SER A 259 -6.18 -13.27 5.92
N ASN A 260 -6.60 -12.56 4.87
CA ASN A 260 -5.92 -11.37 4.36
C ASN A 260 -6.63 -10.07 4.80
N SER A 261 -7.48 -10.15 5.83
CA SER A 261 -8.00 -8.98 6.54
C SER A 261 -6.98 -8.49 7.56
N ASN A 262 -7.13 -7.24 8.03
CA ASN A 262 -6.30 -6.73 9.12
C ASN A 262 -6.44 -7.62 10.38
N ILE A 263 -5.38 -7.66 11.19
CA ILE A 263 -5.27 -8.57 12.33
C ILE A 263 -6.35 -8.32 13.40
N GLN A 264 -6.70 -7.07 13.66
CA GLN A 264 -7.76 -6.73 14.62
C GLN A 264 -9.12 -7.25 14.14
N GLY A 265 -9.47 -7.05 12.87
CA GLY A 265 -10.69 -7.58 12.28
C GLY A 265 -10.71 -9.11 12.26
N THR A 266 -9.58 -9.74 11.96
CA THR A 266 -9.46 -11.20 11.96
C THR A 266 -9.66 -11.77 13.35
N VAL A 267 -8.92 -11.30 14.35
CA VAL A 267 -8.91 -11.85 15.71
C VAL A 267 -10.15 -11.43 16.50
N LEU A 268 -10.50 -10.14 16.49
CA LEU A 268 -11.54 -9.59 17.37
C LEU A 268 -12.95 -9.71 16.79
N LYS A 269 -13.11 -9.87 15.46
CA LYS A 269 -14.43 -9.92 14.81
C LYS A 269 -14.71 -11.26 14.13
N LEU A 270 -13.84 -11.69 13.22
CA LEU A 270 -14.09 -12.90 12.42
C LEU A 270 -13.91 -14.17 13.24
N ALA A 271 -12.75 -14.31 13.89
CA ALA A 271 -12.38 -15.50 14.63
C ALA A 271 -12.90 -15.51 16.06
N GLY A 272 -13.18 -14.35 16.67
CA GLY A 272 -13.59 -14.23 18.06
C GLY A 272 -12.41 -14.27 19.03
N ALA A 273 -12.32 -13.28 19.92
CA ALA A 273 -11.21 -13.13 20.86
C ALA A 273 -11.11 -14.31 21.85
N GLU A 274 -12.23 -14.94 22.16
CA GLU A 274 -12.35 -16.13 23.01
C GLU A 274 -11.63 -17.38 22.46
N ASN A 275 -11.22 -17.35 21.19
CA ASN A 275 -10.49 -18.44 20.53
C ASN A 275 -8.96 -18.27 20.59
N PHE A 276 -8.46 -17.26 21.30
CA PHE A 276 -7.03 -16.97 21.44
C PHE A 276 -6.62 -16.78 22.90
N ALA A 277 -5.32 -16.89 23.17
CA ALA A 277 -4.76 -16.60 24.48
C ALA A 277 -5.03 -15.12 24.87
N PRO A 278 -5.43 -14.82 26.13
CA PRO A 278 -5.73 -13.45 26.56
C PRO A 278 -4.60 -12.46 26.31
N GLU A 279 -3.35 -12.88 26.49
CA GLU A 279 -2.16 -12.05 26.29
C GLU A 279 -1.98 -11.66 24.82
N PHE A 280 -2.27 -12.59 23.90
CA PHE A 280 -2.21 -12.32 22.46
C PHE A 280 -3.33 -11.35 22.03
N VAL A 281 -4.54 -11.53 22.57
CA VAL A 281 -5.66 -10.60 22.30
C VAL A 281 -5.31 -9.18 22.77
N GLU A 282 -4.68 -9.06 23.94
CA GLU A 282 -4.26 -7.77 24.47
C GLU A 282 -3.17 -7.12 23.62
N GLN A 283 -2.22 -7.91 23.09
CA GLN A 283 -1.26 -7.41 22.10
C GLN A 283 -1.95 -6.92 20.83
N VAL A 284 -2.93 -7.65 20.31
CA VAL A 284 -3.69 -7.25 19.11
C VAL A 284 -4.47 -5.95 19.32
N ARG A 285 -5.06 -5.76 20.51
CA ARG A 285 -5.76 -4.50 20.86
C ARG A 285 -4.83 -3.30 20.91
N LYS A 286 -3.56 -3.48 21.26
CA LYS A 286 -2.55 -2.41 21.29
C LYS A 286 -2.00 -2.02 19.92
N ILE A 287 -2.28 -2.80 18.86
CA ILE A 287 -1.82 -2.48 17.52
C ILE A 287 -2.49 -1.17 17.05
N ARG A 288 -1.67 -0.15 16.78
CA ARG A 288 -2.11 1.10 16.16
C ARG A 288 -2.50 0.84 14.71
N ILE A 289 -3.74 1.13 14.34
CA ILE A 289 -4.12 1.27 12.93
C ILE A 289 -3.51 2.57 12.43
N ASN A 290 -2.74 2.52 11.34
CA ASN A 290 -2.04 3.69 10.84
C ASN A 290 -2.99 4.67 10.12
N THR A 291 -2.45 5.82 9.75
CA THR A 291 -3.17 6.91 9.08
C THR A 291 -3.80 6.46 7.76
N SER A 292 -4.85 7.18 7.36
CA SER A 292 -5.57 6.98 6.11
C SER A 292 -5.00 7.88 5.01
N SER A 293 -5.65 7.86 3.85
CA SER A 293 -5.37 8.81 2.77
C SER A 293 -6.66 9.34 2.15
N CYS A 294 -6.68 10.64 1.86
CA CYS A 294 -7.65 11.29 1.01
C CYS A 294 -7.03 11.51 -0.38
N GLN A 295 -7.82 11.30 -1.43
CA GLN A 295 -7.33 11.41 -2.80
C GLN A 295 -8.23 12.26 -3.69
N VAL A 296 -7.59 13.06 -4.54
CA VAL A 296 -8.22 13.83 -5.63
C VAL A 296 -7.73 13.25 -6.95
N TYR A 297 -8.67 12.93 -7.84
CA TYR A 297 -8.40 12.26 -9.11
C TYR A 297 -8.66 13.21 -10.28
N PHE A 298 -7.62 13.48 -11.07
CA PHE A 298 -7.69 14.36 -12.22
C PHE A 298 -7.69 13.53 -13.51
N GLY A 299 -8.78 13.62 -14.27
CA GLY A 299 -8.88 13.06 -15.62
C GLY A 299 -8.65 14.14 -16.66
N ILE A 300 -7.55 14.07 -17.41
CA ILE A 300 -7.27 15.02 -18.49
C ILE A 300 -8.15 14.72 -19.69
N ARG A 301 -8.76 15.75 -20.30
CA ARG A 301 -9.69 15.55 -21.43
C ARG A 301 -9.01 14.78 -22.57
N LYS A 302 -9.78 13.98 -23.31
CA LYS A 302 -9.25 13.20 -24.43
C LYS A 302 -8.66 14.15 -25.49
N GLY A 303 -7.44 13.86 -25.93
CA GLY A 303 -6.72 14.68 -26.92
C GLY A 303 -5.89 15.81 -26.30
N GLU A 304 -6.09 16.11 -25.03
CA GLU A 304 -5.25 17.07 -24.30
C GLU A 304 -4.02 16.38 -23.70
N THR A 305 -2.96 17.16 -23.52
CA THR A 305 -1.70 16.71 -22.92
C THR A 305 -1.30 17.62 -21.79
N ILE A 306 -0.58 17.08 -20.81
CA ILE A 306 0.13 17.86 -19.80
C ILE A 306 1.64 17.75 -20.04
N PRO A 307 2.44 18.77 -19.66
CA PRO A 307 3.90 18.65 -19.70
C PRO A 307 4.38 17.53 -18.79
N HIS A 308 5.59 17.02 -19.07
CA HIS A 308 6.25 16.09 -18.16
C HIS A 308 6.67 16.83 -16.89
N ILE A 309 6.06 16.45 -15.76
CA ILE A 309 6.26 17.11 -14.45
C ILE A 309 6.85 16.16 -13.40
N GLY A 310 7.18 14.92 -13.80
CA GLY A 310 7.58 13.81 -12.94
C GLY A 310 6.56 12.68 -12.94
N ASP A 311 6.99 11.49 -12.56
CA ASP A 311 6.14 10.31 -12.36
C ASP A 311 5.51 10.31 -10.96
N LEU A 312 6.27 10.75 -9.96
CA LEU A 312 5.85 10.89 -8.56
C LEU A 312 6.41 12.20 -8.01
N ILE A 313 5.55 13.04 -7.43
CA ILE A 313 5.92 14.39 -6.99
C ILE A 313 5.50 14.56 -5.54
N PHE A 314 6.46 14.77 -4.65
CA PHE A 314 6.24 15.17 -3.27
C PHE A 314 6.31 16.69 -3.20
N THR A 315 5.22 17.35 -2.86
CA THR A 315 5.19 18.81 -2.69
C THR A 315 4.70 19.19 -1.31
N SER A 316 5.19 20.30 -0.79
CA SER A 316 4.70 20.85 0.46
C SER A 316 5.04 22.33 0.60
N LYS A 317 4.07 23.14 1.04
CA LYS A 317 4.31 24.56 1.39
C LYS A 317 4.85 24.74 2.81
N SER A 318 5.11 23.65 3.55
CA SER A 318 5.64 23.69 4.92
C SER A 318 7.16 23.86 4.93
N GLU A 319 7.66 24.81 5.75
CA GLU A 319 9.08 25.14 5.89
C GLU A 319 9.93 23.95 6.36
N LYS A 320 9.35 23.10 7.22
CA LYS A 320 10.00 21.92 7.79
C LYS A 320 9.10 20.71 7.68
N PHE A 321 9.72 19.53 7.57
CA PHE A 321 9.01 18.27 7.62
C PHE A 321 8.44 17.98 9.02
N SER A 322 7.18 17.54 9.05
CA SER A 322 6.51 17.09 10.27
C SER A 322 5.50 16.00 9.92
N SER A 323 5.64 14.82 10.53
CA SER A 323 4.65 13.74 10.39
C SER A 323 3.27 14.13 10.91
N ALA A 324 3.20 15.06 11.88
CA ALA A 324 1.92 15.60 12.36
C ALA A 324 1.27 16.53 11.34
N GLU A 325 2.05 17.35 10.65
CA GLU A 325 1.57 18.23 9.58
C GLU A 325 1.11 17.43 8.36
N LEU A 326 1.79 16.33 8.03
CA LEU A 326 1.46 15.48 6.89
C LEU A 326 0.05 14.87 6.98
N ILE A 327 -0.46 14.69 8.21
CA ILE A 327 -1.76 14.06 8.48
C ILE A 327 -2.81 15.05 8.97
N ASP A 328 -2.45 16.34 9.05
CA ASP A 328 -3.36 17.40 9.44
C ASP A 328 -4.46 17.57 8.39
N LEU A 329 -5.69 17.86 8.82
CA LEU A 329 -6.82 18.08 7.92
C LEU A 329 -6.54 19.18 6.88
N HIS A 330 -5.76 20.19 7.27
CA HIS A 330 -5.34 21.33 6.45
C HIS A 330 -3.85 21.23 6.07
N THR A 331 -3.35 20.00 5.91
CA THR A 331 -1.97 19.75 5.48
C THR A 331 -1.62 20.53 4.21
N LYS A 332 -0.41 21.09 4.21
CA LYS A 332 0.16 21.79 3.05
C LYS A 332 0.92 20.84 2.14
N SER A 333 1.00 19.57 2.51
CA SER A 333 1.76 18.53 1.85
C SER A 333 0.86 17.67 0.93
N ARG A 334 1.32 17.41 -0.28
CA ARG A 334 0.61 16.61 -1.31
C ARG A 334 1.59 15.71 -2.03
N THR A 335 1.12 14.53 -2.43
CA THR A 335 1.87 13.64 -3.32
C THR A 335 1.09 13.39 -4.59
N PHE A 336 1.67 13.67 -5.75
CA PHE A 336 1.05 13.43 -7.04
C PHE A 336 1.66 12.22 -7.72
N SER A 337 0.83 11.26 -8.11
CA SER A 337 1.20 10.17 -9.02
C SER A 337 0.67 10.48 -10.41
N VAL A 338 1.56 10.61 -11.38
CA VAL A 338 1.23 11.04 -12.74
C VAL A 338 1.30 9.83 -13.68
N TYR A 339 0.19 9.56 -14.36
CA TYR A 339 0.06 8.46 -15.30
C TYR A 339 0.02 9.01 -16.72
N TYR A 340 1.16 8.91 -17.39
CA TYR A 340 1.31 9.21 -18.80
C TYR A 340 0.78 8.04 -19.67
N PRO A 341 0.49 8.28 -20.97
CA PRO A 341 0.08 7.22 -21.89
C PRO A 341 1.06 6.03 -21.96
N SER A 342 2.35 6.27 -21.73
CA SER A 342 3.40 5.24 -21.67
C SER A 342 3.22 4.26 -20.50
N THR A 343 2.76 4.77 -19.35
CA THR A 343 2.45 3.98 -18.15
C THR A 343 1.22 3.12 -18.36
N ARG A 344 0.26 3.57 -19.19
CA ARG A 344 -0.98 2.84 -19.49
C ARG A 344 -1.27 2.77 -21.00
N PRO A 345 -0.50 1.94 -21.74
CA PRO A 345 -0.59 1.86 -23.20
C PRO A 345 -2.00 1.50 -23.69
N GLY A 346 -2.42 2.09 -24.81
CA GLY A 346 -3.72 1.85 -25.44
C GLY A 346 -4.87 2.69 -24.87
N SER A 347 -4.63 3.48 -23.82
CA SER A 347 -5.62 4.46 -23.36
C SER A 347 -5.47 5.82 -24.05
N ASP A 348 -4.24 6.22 -24.38
CA ASP A 348 -3.86 7.57 -24.85
C ASP A 348 -4.38 8.67 -23.92
N ARG A 349 -4.38 8.41 -22.60
CA ARG A 349 -4.87 9.33 -21.57
C ARG A 349 -3.81 9.67 -20.55
N PHE A 350 -4.00 10.84 -19.97
CA PHE A 350 -3.29 11.31 -18.80
C PHE A 350 -4.24 11.30 -17.60
N THR A 351 -3.78 10.75 -16.49
CA THR A 351 -4.47 10.87 -15.20
C THR A 351 -3.48 11.26 -14.13
N VAL A 352 -3.94 12.04 -13.16
CA VAL A 352 -3.15 12.39 -11.97
C VAL A 352 -3.92 11.98 -10.74
N VAL A 353 -3.24 11.36 -9.78
CA VAL A 353 -3.79 11.07 -8.45
C VAL A 353 -3.03 11.92 -7.45
N CYS A 354 -3.70 12.87 -6.83
CA CYS A 354 -3.17 13.61 -5.70
C CYS A 354 -3.60 12.91 -4.42
N SER A 355 -2.63 12.51 -3.61
CA SER A 355 -2.81 11.83 -2.34
C SER A 355 -2.35 12.71 -1.19
N LEU A 356 -3.16 12.75 -0.14
CA LEU A 356 -2.87 13.40 1.13
C LEU A 356 -3.03 12.36 2.23
N ASN A 357 -2.12 12.32 3.20
CA ASN A 357 -2.34 11.50 4.39
C ASN A 357 -3.39 12.19 5.27
N ALA A 358 -4.19 11.39 5.96
CA ALA A 358 -5.32 11.89 6.72
C ALA A 358 -5.59 11.03 7.96
N ARG A 359 -6.23 11.60 8.96
CA ARG A 359 -6.78 10.86 10.09
C ARG A 359 -8.22 10.49 9.81
N TYR A 360 -8.61 9.24 10.09
CA TYR A 360 -10.00 8.82 9.91
C TYR A 360 -10.94 9.60 10.85
N GLU A 361 -10.46 9.90 12.04
CA GLU A 361 -11.21 10.53 13.13
C GLU A 361 -11.66 11.96 12.77
N ASP A 362 -10.89 12.65 11.92
CA ASP A 362 -11.22 14.00 11.49
C ASP A 362 -12.44 14.03 10.56
N TRP A 363 -12.71 12.93 9.84
CA TRP A 363 -13.77 12.87 8.82
C TRP A 363 -15.05 12.18 9.30
N VAL A 364 -14.93 11.15 10.14
CA VAL A 364 -16.05 10.22 10.46
C VAL A 364 -17.26 10.89 11.10
N ASN A 365 -17.05 11.98 11.85
CA ASN A 365 -18.11 12.65 12.61
C ASN A 365 -18.57 13.98 11.98
N MET A 366 -18.09 14.32 10.78
CA MET A 366 -18.54 15.53 10.08
C MET A 366 -19.98 15.39 9.63
N ASP A 367 -20.75 16.47 9.73
CA ASP A 367 -22.04 16.57 9.03
C ASP A 367 -21.83 16.65 7.50
N ASP A 368 -22.88 16.37 6.73
CA ASP A 368 -22.82 16.29 5.28
C ASP A 368 -22.36 17.61 4.63
N GLU A 369 -22.75 18.75 5.19
CA GLU A 369 -22.40 20.09 4.67
C GLU A 369 -20.90 20.38 4.86
N THR A 370 -20.38 20.12 6.06
CA THR A 370 -18.97 20.28 6.40
C THR A 370 -18.11 19.30 5.61
N TYR A 371 -18.54 18.04 5.50
CA TYR A 371 -17.85 17.03 4.71
C TYR A 371 -17.74 17.43 3.23
N ALA A 372 -18.84 17.96 2.66
CA ALA A 372 -18.84 18.45 1.28
C ALA A 372 -17.91 19.66 1.09
N ARG A 373 -17.94 20.62 2.03
CA ARG A 373 -17.07 21.80 2.02
C ARG A 373 -15.59 21.43 2.09
N GLU A 374 -15.21 20.54 3.01
CA GLU A 374 -13.81 20.09 3.14
C GLU A 374 -13.33 19.31 1.92
N LYS A 375 -14.21 18.49 1.31
CA LYS A 375 -13.88 17.84 0.02
C LYS A 375 -13.66 18.83 -1.10
N GLN A 376 -14.49 19.87 -1.20
CA GLN A 376 -14.32 20.90 -2.22
C GLN A 376 -13.01 21.66 -2.02
N ARG A 377 -12.69 22.03 -0.77
CA ARG A 377 -11.40 22.64 -0.42
C ARG A 377 -10.22 21.77 -0.86
N LEU A 378 -10.24 20.46 -0.55
CA LEU A 378 -9.19 19.54 -0.98
C LEU A 378 -9.02 19.52 -2.51
N ILE A 379 -10.12 19.58 -3.26
CA ILE A 379 -10.08 19.62 -4.72
C ILE A 379 -9.41 20.92 -5.19
N ASP A 380 -9.86 22.07 -4.67
CA ASP A 380 -9.39 23.39 -5.11
C ASP A 380 -7.92 23.60 -4.78
N GLU A 381 -7.49 23.27 -3.56
CA GLU A 381 -6.10 23.41 -3.16
C GLU A 381 -5.17 22.43 -3.91
N SER A 382 -5.65 21.23 -4.27
CA SER A 382 -4.88 20.27 -5.08
C SER A 382 -4.81 20.63 -6.56
N LEU A 383 -5.67 21.53 -7.05
CA LEU A 383 -5.54 22.13 -8.39
C LEU A 383 -4.53 23.29 -8.40
N GLU A 384 -4.42 24.01 -7.29
CA GLU A 384 -3.49 25.15 -7.14
C GLU A 384 -2.05 24.70 -6.90
N ALA A 385 -1.87 23.62 -6.13
CA ALA A 385 -0.57 23.04 -5.79
C ALA A 385 0.08 22.31 -6.96
#